data_AF-A0A6B3FH30-F1
#
_entry.id   AF-A0A6B3FH30-F1
#
_cell.length_a   1.000
_cell.length_b   1.000
_cell.length_c   1.000
_cell.angle_alpha   90.00
_cell.angle_beta   90.00
_cell.angle_gamma   90.00
#
_symmetry.space_group_name_H-M   'P 1'
#
loop_
_entity.id
_entity.type
_entity.pdbx_description
1 polymer ?
#
loop_
_entity_poly.entity_id
_entity_poly.type
_entity_poly.pdbx_seq_one_letter_code
_entity_poly.pdbx_strand_id
1 'polypeptide(L)' 'PGYFTLFLGLSRPFPDGDPCTTHLIDETLAAELTGIRHPSINVQFRSRHYPELSPDGTTVVYATYFCD' A
#
# COMPACT_ATOMS: atom_id res chain seq x y z
N PRO A 1 16.12 -11.26 -0.93
CA PRO A 1 14.82 -10.58 -0.81
C PRO A 1 14.85 -9.12 -1.24
N GLY A 2 14.24 -8.83 -2.37
CA GLY A 2 14.07 -7.47 -2.87
C GLY A 2 12.69 -6.97 -2.49
N TYR A 3 12.59 -5.76 -1.95
CA TYR A 3 11.32 -5.12 -1.66
C TYR A 3 11.25 -3.82 -2.45
N PHE A 4 10.12 -3.59 -3.10
CA PHE A 4 9.76 -2.27 -3.59
C PHE A 4 8.73 -1.68 -2.64
N THR A 5 9.02 -0.49 -2.13
CA THR A 5 8.15 0.21 -1.20
C THR A 5 7.87 1.62 -1.70
N LEU A 6 6.59 1.97 -1.70
CA LEU A 6 6.07 3.28 -2.07
C LEU A 6 5.42 3.96 -0.87
N PHE A 7 5.77 5.22 -0.66
CA PHE A 7 5.11 6.11 0.30
C PHE A 7 4.27 7.14 -0.45
N LEU A 8 3.00 7.28 -0.09
CA LEU A 8 2.09 8.28 -0.67
C LEU A 8 1.45 9.13 0.44
N GLY A 9 1.48 10.44 0.26
CA GLY A 9 0.70 11.37 1.07
C GLY A 9 -0.64 11.68 0.40
N LEU A 10 -1.74 11.54 1.15
CA LEU A 10 -3.08 11.89 0.69
C LEU A 10 -3.58 13.12 1.46
N SER A 11 -4.12 14.11 0.76
CA SER A 11 -4.73 15.31 1.34
C SER A 11 -6.16 15.06 1.87
N ARG A 12 -6.44 13.86 2.33
CA ARG A 12 -7.73 13.42 2.87
C ARG A 12 -7.53 12.25 3.84
N PRO A 13 -8.47 12.01 4.77
CA PRO A 13 -8.51 10.76 5.51
C PRO A 13 -8.80 9.61 4.55
N PHE A 14 -8.26 8.44 4.85
CA PHE A 14 -8.62 7.21 4.13
C PHE A 14 -10.02 6.72 4.56
N PRO A 15 -10.84 6.20 3.64
CA PRO A 15 -12.16 5.64 3.97
C PRO A 15 -12.06 4.51 5.01
N ASP A 16 -13.18 4.20 5.67
CA ASP A 16 -13.23 3.15 6.67
C ASP A 16 -12.85 1.79 6.07
N GLY A 17 -11.85 1.16 6.69
CA GLY A 17 -11.27 -0.10 6.26
C GLY A 17 -10.10 -0.49 7.17
N ASP A 18 -9.59 -1.70 6.99
CA ASP A 18 -8.48 -2.19 7.80
C ASP A 18 -7.20 -1.37 7.53
N PRO A 19 -6.47 -0.98 8.59
CA PRO A 19 -5.27 -0.17 8.48
C PRO A 19 -4.09 -0.91 7.83
N CYS A 20 -4.20 -2.24 7.70
CA CYS A 20 -3.26 -3.11 7.02
C CYS A 20 -4.05 -4.11 6.19
N THR A 21 -3.77 -4.19 4.89
CA THR A 21 -4.45 -5.12 4.00
C THR A 21 -3.50 -5.65 2.92
N THR A 22 -3.79 -6.85 2.44
CA THR A 22 -3.11 -7.44 1.29
C THR A 22 -4.07 -7.39 0.11
N HIS A 23 -3.73 -6.57 -0.87
CA HIS A 23 -4.45 -6.54 -2.14
C HIS A 23 -3.91 -7.66 -3.03
N LEU A 24 -4.77 -8.64 -3.31
CA LEU A 24 -4.49 -9.67 -4.28
C LEU A 24 -4.70 -9.11 -5.69
N ILE A 25 -3.79 -9.45 -6.58
CA ILE A 25 -3.81 -9.09 -7.99
C ILE A 25 -4.31 -10.31 -8.76
N ASP A 26 -5.37 -10.16 -9.55
CA ASP A 26 -5.86 -11.27 -10.36
C ASP A 26 -4.97 -11.52 -11.58
N GLU A 27 -5.21 -12.64 -12.27
CA GLU A 27 -4.40 -13.05 -13.43
C GLU A 27 -4.49 -12.04 -14.59
N THR A 28 -5.65 -11.41 -14.77
CA THR A 28 -5.88 -10.41 -15.82
C THR A 28 -4.99 -9.20 -15.60
N LEU A 29 -5.00 -8.63 -14.39
CA LEU A 29 -4.16 -7.49 -14.04
C LEU A 29 -2.68 -7.87 -13.98
N ALA A 30 -2.33 -9.05 -13.46
CA ALA A 30 -0.96 -9.52 -13.42
C ALA A 30 -0.34 -9.63 -14.84
N ALA A 31 -1.12 -10.04 -15.84
CA ALA A 31 -0.67 -10.12 -17.23
C ALA A 31 -0.28 -8.75 -17.82
N GLU A 32 -0.80 -7.65 -17.28
CA GLU A 32 -0.48 -6.28 -17.71
C GLU A 32 0.72 -5.69 -16.96
N LEU A 33 1.12 -6.28 -15.83
CA LEU A 33 2.17 -5.77 -14.95
C LEU A 33 3.53 -6.39 -15.27
N THR A 34 4.30 -5.72 -16.13
CA THR A 34 5.62 -6.19 -16.55
C THR A 34 6.55 -6.40 -15.34
N GLY A 35 7.07 -7.62 -15.20
CA GLY A 35 8.01 -7.99 -14.14
C GLY A 35 7.37 -8.37 -12.81
N ILE A 36 6.04 -8.48 -12.74
CA ILE A 36 5.38 -9.02 -11.56
C ILE A 36 5.71 -10.51 -11.38
N ARG A 37 6.01 -10.89 -10.14
CA ARG A 37 6.32 -12.26 -9.70
C ARG A 37 5.36 -12.72 -8.62
N HIS A 38 5.00 -11.79 -7.73
CA HIS A 38 4.06 -12.04 -6.64
C HIS A 38 2.78 -11.24 -6.88
N PRO A 39 1.63 -11.89 -7.10
CA PRO A 39 0.37 -11.20 -7.41
C PRO A 39 -0.28 -10.65 -6.13
N SER A 40 0.48 -9.91 -5.32
CA SER A 40 -0.05 -9.22 -4.15
C SER A 40 0.76 -7.98 -3.78
N ILE A 41 0.06 -7.00 -3.20
CA ILE A 41 0.64 -5.77 -2.66
C ILE A 41 0.13 -5.61 -1.24
N ASN A 42 1.03 -5.36 -0.31
CA ASN A 42 0.69 -5.03 1.07
C ASN A 42 0.51 -3.52 1.19
N VAL A 43 -0.60 -3.07 1.75
CA VAL A 43 -0.92 -1.67 1.95
C VAL A 43 -1.17 -1.41 3.41
N GLN A 44 -0.48 -0.42 3.97
CA GLN A 44 -0.61 0.02 5.35
C GLN A 44 -0.88 1.52 5.42
N PHE A 45 -1.84 1.92 6.25
CA PHE A 45 -2.13 3.33 6.54
C PHE A 45 -1.39 3.72 7.82
N ARG A 46 -0.16 4.21 7.67
CA ARG A 46 0.74 4.51 8.79
C ARG A 46 0.16 5.56 9.73
N SER A 47 -0.60 6.52 9.21
CA SER A 47 -1.26 7.55 10.02
C SER A 47 -2.39 7.03 10.93
N ARG A 48 -2.93 5.83 10.70
CA ARG A 48 -3.88 5.20 11.64
C ARG A 48 -3.19 4.54 12.83
N HIS A 49 -1.98 4.01 12.61
CA HIS A 49 -1.17 3.41 13.68
C HIS A 49 -0.32 4.44 14.42
N TYR A 50 0.07 5.50 13.73
CA TYR A 50 0.99 6.54 14.18
C TYR A 50 0.46 7.89 13.69
N PRO A 51 -0.59 8.44 14.34
CA PRO A 51 -1.22 9.70 13.91
C PRO A 51 -0.24 10.88 13.86
N GLU A 52 0.84 10.83 14.63
CA GLU A 52 1.92 11.83 14.63
C GLU A 52 2.72 11.89 13.32
N LEU A 53 2.62 10.88 12.45
CA LEU A 53 3.37 10.83 11.18
C LEU A 53 2.75 11.67 10.07
N SER A 54 1.58 12.28 10.28
CA SER A 54 0.91 13.09 9.27
C SER A 54 0.04 14.19 9.88
N PRO A 55 -0.09 15.37 9.25
CA PRO A 55 -1.04 16.39 9.69
C PRO A 55 -2.49 15.88 9.80
N ASP A 56 -3.28 16.51 10.66
CA ASP A 56 -4.70 16.22 10.82
C ASP A 56 -5.45 16.25 9.47
N GLY A 57 -6.30 15.25 9.26
CA GLY A 57 -7.08 15.12 8.02
C GLY A 57 -6.28 14.64 6.80
N THR A 58 -5.01 14.25 6.96
CA THR A 58 -4.18 13.67 5.89
C THR A 58 -3.83 12.20 6.19
N THR A 59 -3.33 11.47 5.19
CA THR A 59 -2.95 10.05 5.34
C THR A 59 -1.58 9.79 4.73
N VAL A 60 -0.77 8.98 5.42
CA VAL A 60 0.44 8.36 4.85
C VAL A 60 0.15 6.90 4.53
N VAL A 61 0.23 6.55 3.25
CA VAL A 61 0.13 5.18 2.74
C VAL A 61 1.53 4.61 2.58
N TYR A 62 1.72 3.39 3.06
CA TYR A 62 2.90 2.57 2.89
C TYR A 62 2.51 1.33 2.10
N ALA A 63 2.88 1.27 0.82
CA ALA A 63 2.59 0.15 -0.07
C ALA A 63 3.87 -0.62 -0.36
N THR A 64 3.84 -1.95 -0.25
CA THR A 64 5.02 -2.80 -0.44
C THR A 64 4.71 -3.98 -1.35
N TYR A 65 5.60 -4.19 -2.31
CA TYR A 65 5.64 -5.33 -3.22
C TYR A 65 6.90 -6.15 -2.96
N PHE A 66 6.74 -7.46 -2.84
CA PHE A 66 7.83 -8.42 -2.69
C PHE A 66 8.36 -8.77 -4.08
N CYS A 67 9.65 -8.56 -4.32
CA CYS A 67 10.27 -8.68 -5.64
C CYS A 67 11.06 -9.99 -5.82
N ASP A 68 11.30 -10.76 -4.75
CA ASP A 68 12.15 -11.97 -4.76
C ASP A 68 11.37 -13.28 -4.87
#